data_AF-A0A972Q846-F1
#
_entry.id   AF-A0A972Q846-F1
#
_cell.length_a   1.000
_cell.length_b   1.000
_cell.length_c   1.000
_cell.angle_alpha   90.00
_cell.angle_beta   90.00
_cell.angle_gamma   90.00
#
_symmetry.space_group_name_H-M   'P 1'
#
loop_
_entity.id
_entity.type
_entity.pdbx_description
1 polymer ?
#
loop_
_entity_poly.entity_id
_entity_poly.type
_entity_poly.pdbx_seq_one_letter_code
_entity_poly.pdbx_strand_id
1 'polypeptide(L)'
;MIPQRLFLNEQPTGKVSEFFSYEEFTRSNYGKPVFNKLSKHLLECLCRNILDPIRREFEHPILVTSGLRDINIMKGLRKAGYHPSSTTDHSFGDPDFNPFGVGAADIRPYGQGDCEDIFNITVDFINNSKSIPVGQVLWERQGSREWVHISNPKTVLFESTSIAPMVASRLIIGYGLDGRYYHDKPWN
;
A
#
# COMPACT_ATOMS: atom_id res chain seq x y z
N MET A 1 -26.36 -6.08 15.61
CA MET A 1 -26.67 -6.82 14.36
C MET A 1 -26.33 -5.89 13.21
N ILE A 2 -25.14 -6.04 12.58
CA ILE A 2 -24.71 -5.16 11.48
C ILE A 2 -25.40 -5.64 10.19
N PRO A 3 -26.07 -4.77 9.42
CA PRO A 3 -26.86 -5.22 8.27
C PRO A 3 -25.98 -5.89 7.19
N GLN A 4 -26.36 -7.10 6.76
CA GLN A 4 -25.71 -7.89 5.70
C GLN A 4 -25.68 -7.23 4.30
N ARG A 5 -26.17 -5.99 4.13
CA ARG A 5 -26.26 -5.30 2.83
C ARG A 5 -25.00 -4.54 2.40
N LEU A 6 -23.88 -4.62 3.14
CA LEU A 6 -22.62 -3.96 2.78
C LEU A 6 -21.68 -4.79 1.88
N PHE A 7 -22.09 -5.99 1.44
CA PHE A 7 -21.22 -6.95 0.74
C PHE A 7 -21.72 -7.31 -0.67
N LEU A 8 -22.07 -6.32 -1.49
CA LEU A 8 -22.12 -6.57 -2.94
C LEU A 8 -20.69 -6.58 -3.46
N ASN A 9 -20.17 -7.80 -3.62
CA ASN A 9 -18.84 -8.11 -4.12
C ASN A 9 -18.80 -7.91 -5.64
N GLU A 10 -18.60 -6.68 -6.08
CA GLU A 10 -18.34 -6.38 -7.49
C GLU A 10 -16.85 -6.11 -7.70
N GLN A 11 -16.26 -6.76 -8.71
CA GLN A 11 -14.93 -6.40 -9.19
C GLN A 11 -15.00 -4.99 -9.78
N PRO A 12 -14.41 -3.97 -9.13
CA PRO A 12 -14.43 -2.63 -9.67
C PRO A 12 -13.64 -2.61 -10.98
N THR A 13 -14.13 -1.86 -11.95
CA THR A 13 -13.46 -1.65 -13.24
C THR A 13 -13.17 -0.17 -13.42
N GLY A 14 -12.17 0.13 -14.24
CA GLY A 14 -11.82 1.51 -14.60
C GLY A 14 -10.83 2.17 -13.64
N LYS A 15 -10.78 3.50 -13.68
CA LYS A 15 -9.78 4.30 -12.98
C LYS A 15 -10.08 4.41 -11.48
N VAL A 16 -9.03 4.25 -10.67
CA VAL A 16 -9.04 4.60 -9.23
C VAL A 16 -8.69 6.09 -9.08
N SER A 17 -7.68 6.51 -9.83
CA SER A 17 -7.10 7.85 -9.79
C SER A 17 -6.65 8.27 -11.20
N GLU A 18 -5.88 9.35 -11.32
CA GLU A 18 -5.40 9.86 -12.60
C GLU A 18 -4.58 8.79 -13.34
N PHE A 19 -3.59 8.22 -12.65
CA PHE A 19 -2.63 7.31 -13.27
C PHE A 19 -3.02 5.84 -13.14
N PHE A 20 -3.77 5.46 -12.11
CA PHE A 20 -3.97 4.05 -11.76
C PHE A 20 -5.40 3.54 -11.98
N SER A 21 -5.52 2.27 -12.38
CA SER A 21 -6.78 1.53 -12.53
C SER A 21 -6.95 0.44 -11.47
N TYR A 22 -8.18 0.01 -11.24
CA TYR A 22 -8.46 -1.03 -10.24
C TYR A 22 -7.77 -2.36 -10.61
N GLU A 23 -7.70 -2.67 -11.90
CA GLU A 23 -7.13 -3.90 -12.43
C GLU A 23 -5.64 -4.05 -12.07
N GLU A 24 -4.89 -2.94 -11.96
CA GLU A 24 -3.49 -2.94 -11.58
C GLU A 24 -3.25 -3.51 -10.17
N PHE A 25 -4.20 -3.32 -9.25
CA PHE A 25 -4.12 -3.80 -7.87
C PHE A 25 -4.70 -5.19 -7.66
N THR A 26 -5.24 -5.81 -8.72
CA THR A 26 -5.84 -7.16 -8.66
C THR A 26 -4.90 -8.27 -9.14
N ARG A 27 -3.70 -7.92 -9.60
CA ARG A 27 -2.76 -8.89 -10.17
C ARG A 27 -2.22 -9.81 -9.07
N SER A 28 -2.70 -11.05 -9.05
CA SER A 28 -2.21 -12.11 -8.19
C SER A 28 -2.38 -13.47 -8.87
N ASN A 29 -1.39 -14.34 -8.71
CA ASN A 29 -1.46 -15.73 -9.18
C ASN A 29 -2.41 -16.60 -8.33
N TYR A 30 -2.93 -16.05 -7.23
CA TYR A 30 -3.71 -16.78 -6.23
C TYR A 30 -5.19 -16.35 -6.20
N GLY A 31 -5.64 -15.58 -7.18
CA GLY A 31 -7.02 -15.11 -7.33
C GLY A 31 -7.11 -13.59 -7.49
N LYS A 32 -8.34 -13.10 -7.68
CA LYS A 32 -8.63 -11.66 -7.68
C LYS A 32 -9.15 -11.26 -6.31
N PRO A 33 -8.63 -10.18 -5.70
CA PRO A 33 -9.12 -9.76 -4.41
C PRO A 33 -10.57 -9.27 -4.53
N VAL A 34 -11.35 -9.48 -3.47
CA VAL A 34 -12.71 -8.96 -3.37
C VAL A 34 -12.69 -7.56 -2.75
N PHE A 35 -13.30 -6.59 -3.44
CA PHE A 35 -13.38 -5.22 -2.95
C PHE A 35 -14.70 -4.96 -2.22
N ASN A 36 -14.62 -4.68 -0.92
CA ASN A 36 -15.68 -4.06 -0.15
C ASN A 36 -15.56 -2.52 -0.17
N LYS A 37 -16.56 -1.80 0.36
CA LYS A 37 -16.58 -0.32 0.38
C LYS A 37 -15.33 0.28 1.04
N LEU A 38 -14.88 -0.28 2.16
CA LEU A 38 -13.70 0.20 2.88
C LEU A 38 -12.43 0.02 2.03
N SER A 39 -12.25 -1.16 1.44
CA SER A 39 -11.08 -1.44 0.58
C SER A 39 -11.03 -0.54 -0.66
N LYS A 40 -12.17 -0.22 -1.27
CA LYS A 40 -12.21 0.75 -2.39
C LYS A 40 -11.75 2.13 -1.92
N HIS A 41 -12.27 2.59 -0.78
CA HIS A 41 -11.89 3.88 -0.20
C HIS A 41 -10.39 3.95 0.14
N LEU A 42 -9.85 2.91 0.80
CA LEU A 42 -8.42 2.83 1.11
C LEU A 42 -7.55 2.83 -0.16
N LEU A 43 -7.99 2.16 -1.22
CA LEU A 43 -7.29 2.19 -2.51
C LEU A 43 -7.30 3.58 -3.13
N GLU A 44 -8.45 4.25 -3.12
CA GLU A 44 -8.59 5.61 -3.63
C GLU A 44 -7.71 6.59 -2.86
N CYS A 45 -7.63 6.48 -1.53
CA CYS A 45 -6.72 7.25 -0.70
C CYS A 45 -5.26 7.00 -1.06
N LEU A 46 -4.85 5.72 -1.16
CA LEU A 46 -3.48 5.34 -1.52
C LEU A 46 -3.08 5.94 -2.86
N CYS A 47 -3.95 5.80 -3.87
CA CYS A 47 -3.65 6.30 -5.21
C CYS A 47 -3.63 7.83 -5.25
N ARG A 48 -4.68 8.51 -4.77
CA ARG A 48 -4.80 9.97 -4.94
C ARG A 48 -3.85 10.76 -4.07
N ASN A 49 -3.64 10.31 -2.84
CA ASN A 49 -2.88 11.07 -1.85
C ASN A 49 -1.39 10.73 -1.90
N ILE A 50 -1.02 9.52 -2.34
CA ILE A 50 0.36 9.02 -2.26
C ILE A 50 0.92 8.71 -3.65
N LEU A 51 0.33 7.76 -4.38
CA LEU A 51 0.93 7.28 -5.63
C LEU A 51 0.86 8.27 -6.79
N ASP A 52 -0.22 9.04 -6.91
CA ASP A 52 -0.37 10.06 -7.95
C ASP A 52 0.68 11.17 -7.80
N PRO A 53 0.88 11.80 -6.61
CA PRO A 53 1.96 12.75 -6.41
C PRO A 53 3.36 12.19 -6.70
N ILE A 54 3.66 10.98 -6.23
CA ILE A 54 4.95 10.31 -6.51
C ILE A 54 5.11 10.16 -8.02
N ARG A 55 4.07 9.70 -8.72
CA ARG A 55 4.11 9.51 -10.17
C ARG A 55 4.26 10.81 -10.95
N ARG A 56 3.68 11.92 -10.48
CA ARG A 56 3.87 13.24 -11.10
C ARG A 56 5.31 13.72 -10.97
N GLU A 57 5.93 13.55 -9.80
CA GLU A 57 7.34 13.94 -9.58
C GLU A 57 8.31 13.00 -10.30
N PHE A 58 7.99 11.70 -10.36
CA PHE A 58 8.82 10.70 -11.03
C PHE A 58 8.76 10.77 -12.56
N GLU A 59 7.71 11.39 -13.13
CA GLU A 59 7.51 11.61 -14.57
C GLU A 59 7.51 10.37 -15.47
N HIS A 60 7.57 9.17 -14.89
CA HIS A 60 7.57 7.90 -15.60
C HIS A 60 6.46 6.96 -15.14
N PRO A 61 6.08 5.97 -15.98
CA PRO A 61 5.13 4.97 -15.57
C PRO A 61 5.61 4.13 -14.38
N ILE A 62 4.75 3.99 -13.37
CA ILE A 62 4.92 3.12 -12.20
C ILE A 62 4.06 1.87 -12.38
N LEU A 63 4.65 0.69 -12.21
CA LEU A 63 3.97 -0.60 -12.21
C LEU A 63 3.63 -1.01 -10.77
N VAL A 64 2.36 -1.31 -10.52
CA VAL A 64 1.92 -2.04 -9.32
C VAL A 64 2.21 -3.52 -9.51
N THR A 65 3.13 -4.06 -8.70
CA THR A 65 3.52 -5.48 -8.73
C THR A 65 2.72 -6.33 -7.75
N SER A 66 2.22 -5.71 -6.68
CA SER A 66 1.33 -6.33 -5.72
C SER A 66 0.46 -5.24 -5.06
N GLY A 67 -0.84 -5.50 -4.98
CA GLY A 67 -1.82 -4.56 -4.43
C GLY A 67 -2.59 -5.17 -3.27
N LEU A 68 -3.91 -5.20 -3.38
CA LEU A 68 -4.79 -5.74 -2.35
C LEU A 68 -4.62 -7.26 -2.20
N ARG A 69 -4.52 -7.72 -0.96
CA ARG A 69 -4.47 -9.15 -0.61
C ARG A 69 -5.64 -9.48 0.32
N ASP A 70 -6.59 -10.25 -0.20
CA ASP A 70 -7.65 -10.84 0.61
C ASP A 70 -7.21 -12.17 1.25
N ILE A 71 -8.05 -12.72 2.12
CA ILE A 71 -7.78 -13.99 2.80
C ILE A 71 -7.41 -15.15 1.84
N ASN A 72 -7.94 -15.18 0.62
CA ASN A 72 -7.66 -16.25 -0.34
C ASN A 72 -6.25 -16.09 -0.92
N ILE A 73 -5.88 -14.87 -1.29
CA ILE A 73 -4.52 -14.56 -1.76
C ILE A 73 -3.51 -14.85 -0.65
N MET A 74 -3.82 -14.46 0.59
CA MET A 74 -2.93 -14.69 1.74
C MET A 74 -2.72 -16.19 2.03
N LYS A 75 -3.78 -17.00 1.94
CA LYS A 75 -3.66 -18.47 2.03
C LYS A 75 -2.86 -19.05 0.87
N GLY A 76 -3.09 -18.58 -0.35
CA GLY A 76 -2.37 -19.02 -1.55
C GLY A 76 -0.86 -18.76 -1.44
N LEU A 77 -0.48 -17.56 -1.00
CA LEU A 77 0.91 -17.18 -0.73
C LEU A 77 1.58 -18.11 0.29
N ARG A 78 0.91 -18.36 1.43
CA ARG A 78 1.42 -19.28 2.48
C ARG A 78 1.62 -20.69 1.95
N LYS A 79 0.68 -21.19 1.15
CA LYS A 79 0.79 -22.51 0.52
C LYS A 79 1.97 -22.58 -0.47
N ALA A 80 2.32 -21.48 -1.11
CA ALA A 80 3.47 -21.36 -2.01
C ALA A 80 4.81 -21.14 -1.28
N GLY A 81 4.83 -21.15 0.06
CA GLY A 81 6.04 -20.97 0.86
C GLY A 81 6.43 -19.50 1.10
N TYR A 82 5.61 -18.53 0.66
CA TYR A 82 5.76 -17.14 1.07
C TYR A 82 4.93 -16.87 2.31
N HIS A 83 5.53 -16.30 3.35
CA HIS A 83 4.86 -16.04 4.62
C HIS A 83 4.71 -14.53 4.84
N PRO A 84 3.62 -13.91 4.35
CA PRO A 84 3.36 -12.50 4.64
C PRO A 84 3.32 -12.26 6.15
N SER A 85 3.87 -11.12 6.59
CA SER A 85 3.76 -10.67 7.98
C SER A 85 2.30 -10.65 8.42
N SER A 86 2.02 -11.04 9.68
CA SER A 86 0.69 -10.90 10.30
C SER A 86 0.24 -9.45 10.42
N THR A 87 1.17 -8.49 10.34
CA THR A 87 0.91 -7.05 10.41
C THR A 87 0.88 -6.38 9.04
N THR A 88 0.75 -7.14 7.94
CA THR A 88 0.80 -6.58 6.57
C THR A 88 -0.25 -5.50 6.35
N ASP A 89 0.13 -4.44 5.64
CA ASP A 89 -0.80 -3.39 5.22
C ASP A 89 -1.53 -3.70 3.91
N HIS A 90 -1.13 -4.76 3.18
CA HIS A 90 -1.81 -5.18 1.95
C HIS A 90 -3.23 -5.73 2.18
N SER A 91 -3.57 -6.17 3.39
CA SER A 91 -4.94 -6.55 3.72
C SER A 91 -5.73 -5.31 4.13
N PHE A 92 -6.64 -4.85 3.29
CA PHE A 92 -7.36 -3.58 3.50
C PHE A 92 -8.45 -3.78 4.55
N GLY A 93 -8.12 -3.61 5.84
CA GLY A 93 -9.04 -3.73 6.96
C GLY A 93 -9.70 -5.12 7.09
N ASP A 94 -9.00 -6.19 6.70
CA ASP A 94 -9.52 -7.56 6.76
C ASP A 94 -9.50 -8.06 8.21
N PRO A 95 -10.67 -8.26 8.87
CA PRO A 95 -10.72 -8.66 10.27
C PRO A 95 -10.15 -10.06 10.52
N ASP A 96 -10.08 -10.92 9.50
CA ASP A 96 -9.59 -12.28 9.63
C ASP A 96 -8.05 -12.36 9.55
N PHE A 97 -7.38 -11.28 9.15
CA PHE A 97 -5.92 -11.24 9.03
C PHE A 97 -5.28 -10.05 9.74
N ASN A 98 -5.52 -8.84 9.24
CA ASN A 98 -5.08 -7.61 9.87
C ASN A 98 -6.24 -6.61 9.87
N PRO A 99 -7.04 -6.55 10.96
CA PRO A 99 -8.18 -5.63 11.05
C PRO A 99 -7.74 -4.15 10.92
N PHE A 100 -6.45 -3.88 11.14
CA PHE A 100 -5.86 -2.54 11.07
C PHE A 100 -4.98 -2.35 9.85
N GLY A 101 -5.04 -3.25 8.85
CA GLY A 101 -4.35 -3.04 7.59
C GLY A 101 -5.01 -1.89 6.83
N VAL A 102 -4.20 -1.01 6.26
CA VAL A 102 -4.64 0.30 5.76
C VAL A 102 -4.55 0.44 4.26
N GLY A 103 -4.11 -0.62 3.59
CA GLY A 103 -3.86 -0.63 2.18
C GLY A 103 -2.45 -0.21 1.83
N ALA A 104 -1.84 -1.03 1.00
CA ALA A 104 -0.48 -0.89 0.54
C ALA A 104 -0.34 -1.38 -0.89
N ALA A 105 0.73 -0.93 -1.53
CA ALA A 105 1.14 -1.36 -2.85
C ALA A 105 2.65 -1.59 -2.88
N ASP A 106 3.05 -2.65 -3.58
CA ASP A 106 4.43 -2.89 -3.96
C ASP A 106 4.60 -2.38 -5.39
N ILE A 107 5.39 -1.34 -5.56
CA ILE A 107 5.55 -0.63 -6.82
C ILE A 107 6.99 -0.68 -7.33
N ARG A 108 7.15 -0.52 -8.64
CA ARG A 108 8.46 -0.32 -9.28
C ARG A 108 8.31 0.51 -10.55
N PRO A 109 9.39 1.07 -11.10
CA PRO A 109 9.34 1.72 -12.40
C PRO A 109 8.94 0.76 -13.52
N TYR A 110 8.26 1.28 -14.54
CA TYR A 110 7.94 0.56 -15.76
C TYR A 110 8.71 1.17 -16.94
N GLY A 111 9.77 0.47 -17.35
CA GLY A 111 10.61 0.85 -18.49
C GLY A 111 11.83 1.68 -18.10
N GLN A 112 11.64 2.87 -17.52
CA GLN A 112 12.71 3.81 -17.19
C GLN A 112 12.71 4.17 -15.69
N GLY A 113 13.89 4.53 -15.17
CA GLY A 113 14.16 4.82 -13.75
C GLY A 113 14.38 3.57 -12.91
N ASP A 114 14.72 3.77 -11.63
CA ASP A 114 14.93 2.69 -10.67
C ASP A 114 14.04 2.84 -9.41
N CYS A 115 14.05 1.82 -8.55
CA CYS A 115 13.26 1.86 -7.32
C CYS A 115 13.84 2.85 -6.29
N GLU A 116 15.12 3.18 -6.40
CA GLU A 116 15.79 4.15 -5.54
C GLU A 116 15.23 5.56 -5.78
N ASP A 117 15.01 5.94 -7.04
CA ASP A 117 14.37 7.20 -7.42
C ASP A 117 12.97 7.34 -6.78
N ILE A 118 12.11 6.32 -6.93
CA ILE A 118 10.76 6.31 -6.35
C ILE A 118 10.82 6.42 -4.82
N PHE A 119 11.75 5.68 -4.19
CA PHE A 119 11.93 5.70 -2.75
C PHE A 119 12.38 7.08 -2.25
N ASN A 120 13.39 7.67 -2.89
CA ASN A 120 13.93 8.99 -2.53
C ASN A 120 12.89 10.09 -2.72
N ILE A 121 12.15 10.08 -3.84
CA ILE A 121 11.00 10.98 -4.05
C ILE A 121 9.99 10.87 -2.91
N THR A 122 9.66 9.63 -2.51
CA THR A 122 8.71 9.39 -1.41
C THR A 122 9.24 9.93 -0.08
N VAL A 123 10.51 9.70 0.23
CA VAL A 123 11.17 10.22 1.44
C VAL A 123 11.22 11.75 1.43
N ASP A 124 11.49 12.37 0.28
CA ASP A 124 11.50 13.82 0.14
C ASP A 124 10.11 14.42 0.35
N PHE A 125 9.05 13.79 -0.16
CA PHE A 125 7.67 14.19 0.10
C PHE A 125 7.33 14.17 1.58
N ILE A 126 7.85 13.19 2.32
CA ILE A 126 7.65 13.04 3.75
C ILE A 126 8.41 14.13 4.52
N ASN A 127 9.67 14.41 4.16
CA ASN A 127 10.56 15.30 4.92
C ASN A 127 10.34 16.79 4.64
N ASN A 128 9.97 17.17 3.40
CA ASN A 128 10.09 18.55 2.94
C ASN A 128 8.74 19.32 2.88
N SER A 129 7.84 19.08 3.83
CA SER A 129 6.55 19.83 3.97
C SER A 129 5.52 19.67 2.84
N LYS A 130 5.83 18.96 1.74
CA LYS A 130 4.84 18.57 0.71
C LYS A 130 3.78 17.59 1.28
N SER A 131 4.04 17.05 2.49
CA SER A 131 3.09 16.39 3.42
C SER A 131 2.20 15.33 2.78
N ILE A 132 2.81 14.38 2.07
CA ILE A 132 2.10 13.15 1.73
C ILE A 132 2.00 12.31 3.01
N PRO A 133 0.79 11.98 3.47
CA PRO A 133 0.66 11.17 4.67
C PRO A 133 0.92 9.70 4.26
N VAL A 134 2.12 9.21 4.58
CA VAL A 134 2.54 7.81 4.32
C VAL A 134 2.57 7.04 5.64
N GLY A 135 2.08 5.80 5.64
CA GLY A 135 2.20 4.92 6.80
C GLY A 135 3.57 4.24 6.85
N GLN A 136 3.86 3.46 5.81
CA GLN A 136 5.14 2.77 5.65
C GLN A 136 5.71 3.06 4.26
N VAL A 137 7.03 3.28 4.20
CA VAL A 137 7.79 3.24 2.96
C VAL A 137 9.00 2.33 3.18
N LEU A 138 9.08 1.26 2.39
CA LEU A 138 10.19 0.31 2.48
C LEU A 138 10.76 0.09 1.10
N TRP A 139 12.08 0.10 0.99
CA TRP A 139 12.76 -0.37 -0.20
C TRP A 139 13.21 -1.81 0.00
N GLU A 140 12.61 -2.73 -0.74
CA GLU A 140 12.79 -4.17 -0.55
C GLU A 140 13.46 -4.82 -1.76
N ARG A 141 14.35 -5.79 -1.49
CA ARG A 141 15.05 -6.55 -2.52
C ARG A 141 15.00 -8.05 -2.23
N GLN A 142 14.73 -8.84 -3.28
CA GLN A 142 14.80 -10.30 -3.24
C GLN A 142 15.50 -10.81 -4.50
N GLY A 143 16.75 -11.25 -4.35
CA GLY A 143 17.60 -11.63 -5.48
C GLY A 143 17.81 -10.43 -6.41
N SER A 144 17.47 -10.59 -7.69
CA SER A 144 17.55 -9.52 -8.70
C SER A 144 16.27 -8.69 -8.82
N ARG A 145 15.28 -8.91 -7.94
CA ARG A 145 14.01 -8.19 -7.95
C ARG A 145 14.00 -7.16 -6.84
N GLU A 146 13.40 -6.02 -7.14
CA GLU A 146 13.32 -4.89 -6.24
C GLU A 146 11.98 -4.18 -6.42
N TRP A 147 11.47 -3.64 -5.32
CA TRP A 147 10.24 -2.86 -5.28
C TRP A 147 10.26 -1.89 -4.09
N VAL A 148 9.40 -0.88 -4.16
CA VAL A 148 9.09 0.00 -3.04
C VAL A 148 7.72 -0.40 -2.50
N HIS A 149 7.67 -0.79 -1.24
CA HIS A 149 6.42 -0.98 -0.51
C HIS A 149 5.95 0.36 0.04
N ILE A 150 4.71 0.74 -0.24
CA ILE A 150 4.11 1.98 0.24
C ILE A 150 2.72 1.70 0.80
N SER A 151 2.42 2.21 1.99
CA SER A 151 1.09 2.08 2.62
C SER A 151 0.47 3.41 3.02
N ASN A 152 -0.86 3.42 3.12
CA ASN A 152 -1.61 4.51 3.75
C ASN A 152 -1.18 4.69 5.21
N PRO A 153 -1.37 5.89 5.79
CA PRO A 153 -1.16 6.12 7.21
C PRO A 153 -2.28 5.44 8.01
N LYS A 154 -2.01 5.09 9.28
CA LYS A 154 -3.05 4.52 10.15
C LYS A 154 -4.22 5.47 10.41
N THR A 155 -3.99 6.77 10.31
CA THR A 155 -5.00 7.82 10.52
C THR A 155 -6.16 7.73 9.53
N VAL A 156 -5.95 7.16 8.33
CA VAL A 156 -6.99 7.00 7.31
C VAL A 156 -8.21 6.20 7.79
N LEU A 157 -8.02 5.31 8.78
CA LEU A 157 -9.11 4.52 9.37
C LEU A 157 -10.02 5.35 10.28
N PHE A 158 -9.56 6.51 10.73
CA PHE A 158 -10.22 7.32 11.77
C PHE A 158 -10.75 8.66 11.24
N GLU A 159 -10.45 9.04 9.99
CA GLU A 159 -10.81 10.33 9.40
C GLU A 159 -12.31 10.51 9.08
N SER A 160 -13.21 9.62 9.52
CA SER A 160 -14.65 9.74 9.27
C SER A 160 -15.43 10.64 10.24
N THR A 161 -14.79 11.33 11.20
CA THR A 161 -15.49 12.24 12.11
C THR A 161 -14.59 13.38 12.59
N SER A 162 -14.86 14.60 12.10
CA SER A 162 -14.49 15.91 12.67
C SER A 162 -13.03 16.15 13.10
N ILE A 163 -12.38 17.08 12.39
CA ILE A 163 -11.18 17.89 12.72
C ILE A 163 -10.69 17.73 14.17
N ALA A 164 -9.58 16.99 14.36
CA ALA A 164 -8.70 17.03 15.53
C ALA A 164 -7.32 16.43 15.16
N PRO A 165 -6.22 16.78 15.85
CA PRO A 165 -4.88 16.87 15.28
C PRO A 165 -4.30 15.51 14.92
N MET A 166 -3.41 15.50 13.90
CA MET A 166 -2.59 14.37 13.47
C MET A 166 -2.04 13.62 14.69
N VAL A 167 -2.67 12.49 15.03
CA VAL A 167 -2.05 11.52 15.92
C VAL A 167 -0.83 11.01 15.18
N ALA A 168 0.34 11.17 15.78
CA ALA A 168 1.62 10.72 15.22
C ALA A 168 1.55 9.21 14.94
N SER A 169 1.17 8.84 13.71
CA SER A 169 1.34 7.50 13.19
C SER A 169 2.85 7.31 13.03
N ARG A 170 3.39 6.28 13.67
CA ARG A 170 4.80 5.93 13.55
C ARG A 170 5.12 5.66 12.08
N LEU A 171 5.74 6.63 11.41
CA LEU A 171 6.33 6.44 10.10
C LEU A 171 7.43 5.40 10.21
N ILE A 172 7.39 4.38 9.36
CA ILE A 172 8.45 3.39 9.25
C ILE A 172 9.11 3.59 7.90
N ILE A 173 10.36 4.05 7.95
CA ILE A 173 11.31 4.04 6.82
C ILE A 173 12.26 2.88 7.07
N GLY A 174 12.49 2.03 6.08
CA GLY A 174 13.40 0.90 6.22
C GLY A 174 13.97 0.40 4.90
N TYR A 175 15.17 -0.15 4.98
CA TYR A 175 15.84 -0.86 3.89
C TYR A 175 15.82 -2.36 4.19
N GLY A 176 15.28 -3.16 3.27
CA GLY A 176 15.27 -4.61 3.35
C GLY A 176 16.38 -5.21 2.51
N LEU A 177 17.57 -5.38 3.08
CA LEU A 177 18.59 -6.24 2.49
C LEU A 177 18.34 -7.67 2.98
N ASP A 178 17.97 -8.55 2.07
CA ASP A 178 17.94 -10.01 2.27
C ASP A 178 16.88 -10.54 3.26
N GLY A 179 15.75 -9.84 3.39
CA GLY A 179 14.67 -10.22 4.31
C GLY A 179 14.95 -9.92 5.79
N ARG A 180 15.95 -9.07 6.08
CA ARG A 180 16.20 -8.53 7.42
C ARG A 180 15.88 -7.03 7.43
N TYR A 181 15.02 -6.63 8.37
CA TYR A 181 14.64 -5.23 8.57
C TYR A 181 15.75 -4.49 9.33
N TYR A 182 16.27 -3.40 8.76
CA TYR A 182 17.06 -2.42 9.50
C TYR A 182 16.11 -1.28 9.89
N HIS A 183 15.71 -1.27 11.17
CA HIS A 183 15.07 -0.09 11.75
C HIS A 183 16.15 0.97 11.95
N ASP A 184 16.07 2.07 11.21
CA ASP A 184 16.72 3.29 11.70
C ASP A 184 16.05 3.67 13.02
N LYS A 185 16.90 4.01 13.99
CA LYS A 185 16.50 4.40 15.35
C LYS A 185 15.47 5.54 15.29
N PRO A 186 14.61 5.68 16.31
CA PRO A 186 13.76 6.87 16.41
C PRO A 186 14.62 8.13 16.28
N TRP A 187 14.24 9.01 15.36
CA TRP A 187 14.77 10.37 15.29
C TRP A 187 14.31 11.08 16.57
N ASN A 188 15.27 11.46 17.41
CA ASN A 188 15.05 12.20 18.66
C ASN A 188 14.59 13.62 18.38
#